data_AF-A0A8H4V001-F1
#
_entry.id   AF-A0A8H4V001-F1
#
_cell.length_a   1.000
_cell.length_b   1.000
_cell.length_c   1.000
_cell.angle_alpha   90.00
_cell.angle_beta   90.00
_cell.angle_gamma   90.00
#
_symmetry.space_group_name_H-M   'P 1'
#
loop_
_entity.id
_entity.type
_entity.pdbx_description
1 polymer ?
#
loop_
_entity_poly.entity_id
_entity_poly.type
_entity_poly.pdbx_seq_one_letter_code
_entity_poly.pdbx_strand_id
1 'polypeptide(L)'
;MAASSTRLRCLYTSSSTWKKSPSQPLISLSRHYATASSTPSTASLSSDETPKRRKTTTFKDKLNAGPSFADFVSGNGDPNNAPLDPQEAYAIETVMIPGPAGRGKKEHTRLPSWLKTPIPDSTNYKRIKKDLRGLKLNTVCEEARCPNISDCWGGSDKSAATATIMLMGDS
;
A
#
# COMPACT_ATOMS: atom_id res chain seq x y z
N MET A 1 67.40 -15.28 -20.49
CA MET A 1 66.30 -15.43 -19.51
C MET A 1 65.94 -14.05 -18.99
N ALA A 2 64.65 -13.73 -18.97
CA ALA A 2 64.11 -12.37 -18.87
C ALA A 2 64.05 -11.82 -17.43
N ALA A 3 64.18 -10.49 -17.35
CA ALA A 3 63.62 -9.49 -16.43
C ALA A 3 63.49 -9.79 -14.92
N SER A 4 63.92 -8.82 -14.08
CA SER A 4 62.95 -8.03 -13.30
C SER A 4 63.65 -6.86 -12.57
N SER A 5 63.25 -5.63 -12.86
CA SER A 5 63.68 -4.42 -12.17
C SER A 5 62.78 -4.15 -10.96
N THR A 6 63.40 -3.88 -9.82
CA THR A 6 62.79 -3.42 -8.57
C THR A 6 62.05 -2.09 -8.79
N ARG A 7 60.73 -2.08 -8.65
CA ARG A 7 59.94 -0.84 -8.51
C ARG A 7 59.24 -0.82 -7.16
N LEU A 8 59.70 0.09 -6.30
CA LEU A 8 58.98 0.55 -5.12
C LEU A 8 57.61 1.10 -5.53
N ARG A 9 56.54 0.69 -4.85
CA ARG A 9 55.24 1.34 -4.92
C ARG A 9 54.86 1.91 -3.56
N CYS A 10 54.56 3.20 -3.64
CA CYS A 10 54.18 4.15 -2.61
C CYS A 10 52.88 3.73 -1.91
N LEU A 11 52.85 3.82 -0.57
CA LEU A 11 51.63 3.72 0.22
C LEU A 11 50.85 5.03 0.08
N TYR A 12 49.73 5.00 -0.64
CA TYR A 12 48.78 6.10 -0.67
C TYR A 12 47.94 6.08 0.61
N THR A 13 48.20 7.01 1.52
CA THR A 13 47.26 7.37 2.59
C THR A 13 46.22 8.32 2.01
N SER A 14 44.96 7.89 1.91
CA SER A 14 43.85 8.78 1.52
C SER A 14 43.33 9.49 2.77
N SER A 15 43.67 10.76 2.92
CA SER A 15 43.08 11.66 3.90
C SER A 15 41.68 12.10 3.43
N SER A 16 40.64 11.53 4.03
CA SER A 16 39.25 11.96 3.81
C SER A 16 39.00 13.25 4.59
N THR A 17 38.84 14.36 3.87
CA THR A 17 38.42 15.64 4.45
C THR A 17 36.90 15.66 4.57
N TRP A 18 36.38 15.58 5.80
CA TRP A 18 34.96 15.79 6.07
C TRP A 18 34.56 17.23 5.76
N LYS A 19 33.82 17.43 4.67
CA LYS A 19 33.14 18.70 4.38
C LYS A 19 31.92 18.82 5.30
N LYS A 20 31.92 19.84 6.16
CA LYS A 20 30.74 20.27 6.95
C LYS A 20 29.61 20.68 5.99
N SER A 21 28.44 20.09 6.18
CA SER A 21 27.19 20.51 5.53
C SER A 21 26.69 21.82 6.15
N PRO A 22 26.14 22.78 5.37
CA PRO A 22 25.53 23.99 5.91
C PRO A 22 24.21 23.67 6.62
N SER A 23 24.04 24.24 7.80
CA SER A 23 22.80 24.23 8.59
C SER A 23 21.65 24.85 7.81
N GLN A 24 20.60 24.08 7.51
CA GLN A 24 19.36 24.63 6.96
C GLN A 24 18.51 25.23 8.09
N PRO A 25 17.86 26.38 7.88
CA PRO A 25 16.96 26.97 8.87
C PRO A 25 15.67 26.15 8.98
N LEU A 26 15.15 26.05 10.20
CA LEU A 26 13.87 25.40 10.50
C LEU A 26 12.73 26.19 9.85
N ILE A 27 12.16 25.67 8.77
CA ILE A 27 10.91 26.18 8.20
C ILE A 27 9.78 25.67 9.10
N SER A 28 9.22 26.56 9.92
CA SER A 28 7.98 26.32 10.66
C SER A 28 6.83 26.17 9.65
N LEU A 29 6.44 24.94 9.32
CA LEU A 29 5.18 24.69 8.62
C LEU A 29 4.02 24.93 9.60
N SER A 30 3.40 26.11 9.49
CA SER A 30 2.10 26.37 10.09
C SER A 30 1.06 25.53 9.35
N ARG A 31 0.51 24.53 10.05
CA ARG A 31 -0.54 23.65 9.54
C ARG A 31 -1.87 24.40 9.65
N HIS A 32 -2.32 25.00 8.56
CA HIS A 32 -3.64 25.63 8.53
C HIS A 32 -4.71 24.54 8.48
N TYR A 33 -5.55 24.48 9.50
CA TYR A 33 -6.73 23.62 9.50
C TYR A 33 -7.75 24.16 8.49
N ALA A 34 -8.29 23.29 7.66
CA ALA A 34 -9.37 23.61 6.74
C ALA A 34 -10.67 23.82 7.55
N THR A 35 -10.94 25.06 7.95
CA THR A 35 -12.28 25.45 8.44
C THR A 35 -13.14 25.80 7.23
N ALA A 36 -14.18 25.01 6.96
CA ALA A 36 -15.24 25.40 6.06
C ALA A 36 -16.03 26.55 6.71
N SER A 37 -15.77 27.80 6.30
CA SER A 37 -16.61 28.93 6.70
C SER A 37 -17.95 28.81 5.98
N SER A 38 -18.97 28.40 6.72
CA SER A 38 -20.37 28.54 6.32
C SER A 38 -20.78 30.01 6.45
N THR A 39 -20.59 30.78 5.37
CA THR A 39 -21.27 32.07 5.19
C THR A 39 -22.35 31.89 4.13
N PRO A 40 -23.65 31.98 4.49
CA PRO A 40 -24.71 32.05 3.51
C PRO A 40 -24.77 33.51 3.02
N SER A 41 -24.05 33.81 1.95
CA SER A 41 -24.25 35.07 1.23
C SER A 41 -25.52 34.93 0.39
N THR A 42 -26.62 35.44 0.93
CA THR A 42 -27.81 35.83 0.17
C THR A 42 -27.37 36.84 -0.88
N ALA A 43 -27.21 36.40 -2.12
CA ALA A 43 -27.06 37.27 -3.29
C ALA A 43 -28.25 37.01 -4.21
N SER A 44 -29.09 38.03 -4.26
CA SER A 44 -30.28 38.22 -5.05
C SER A 44 -30.04 37.95 -6.54
N LEU A 45 -31.07 37.45 -7.22
CA LEU A 45 -31.14 37.39 -8.68
C LEU A 45 -30.90 38.79 -9.27
N SER A 46 -29.89 38.90 -10.13
CA SER A 46 -29.87 39.87 -11.22
C SER A 46 -29.40 39.17 -12.48
N SER A 47 -30.31 39.19 -13.45
CA SER A 47 -30.24 38.69 -14.81
C SER A 47 -29.04 39.22 -15.61
N ASP A 48 -28.60 38.37 -16.54
CA ASP A 48 -27.89 38.70 -17.78
C ASP A 48 -26.36 38.84 -17.71
N GLU A 49 -25.67 37.69 -17.73
CA GLU A 49 -24.31 37.55 -18.28
C GLU A 49 -24.11 36.07 -18.67
N THR A 50 -23.90 35.82 -19.96
CA THR A 50 -23.69 34.49 -20.54
C THR A 50 -22.56 33.72 -19.83
N PRO A 51 -22.75 32.46 -19.40
CA PRO A 51 -21.69 31.73 -18.71
C PRO A 51 -20.60 31.33 -19.71
N LYS A 52 -19.44 31.99 -19.65
CA LYS A 52 -18.21 31.55 -20.32
C LYS A 52 -17.90 30.10 -19.92
N ARG A 53 -18.10 29.18 -20.85
CA ARG A 53 -17.83 27.74 -20.73
C ARG A 53 -16.38 27.50 -20.31
N ARG A 54 -16.15 27.10 -19.05
CA ARG A 54 -14.83 26.67 -18.59
C ARG A 54 -14.42 25.42 -19.36
N LYS A 55 -13.15 25.35 -19.77
CA LYS A 55 -12.58 24.13 -20.38
C LYS A 55 -12.65 23.02 -19.34
N THR A 56 -13.31 21.92 -19.69
CA THR A 56 -13.49 20.79 -18.80
C THR A 56 -12.18 20.05 -18.61
N THR A 57 -11.91 19.56 -17.40
CA THR A 57 -10.73 18.74 -17.12
C THR A 57 -11.20 17.31 -16.88
N THR A 58 -10.45 16.34 -17.41
CA THR A 58 -10.78 14.90 -17.39
C THR A 58 -11.14 14.38 -15.99
N PHE A 59 -10.60 14.99 -14.94
CA PHE A 59 -10.89 14.61 -13.56
C PHE A 59 -12.22 15.18 -13.06
N LYS A 60 -12.57 16.42 -13.40
CA LYS A 60 -13.77 17.09 -12.89
C LYS A 60 -15.04 16.60 -13.58
N ASP A 61 -14.94 16.24 -14.86
CA ASP A 61 -16.06 15.59 -15.58
C ASP A 61 -16.34 14.19 -15.05
N LYS A 62 -15.31 13.43 -14.64
CA LYS A 62 -15.49 12.10 -14.02
C LYS A 62 -16.16 12.17 -12.65
N LEU A 63 -15.88 13.21 -11.86
CA LEU A 63 -16.53 13.40 -10.57
C LEU A 63 -17.99 13.87 -10.72
N ASN A 64 -18.29 14.69 -11.73
CA ASN A 64 -19.65 15.16 -12.00
C ASN A 64 -20.52 14.14 -12.72
N ALA A 65 -19.93 13.12 -13.34
CA ALA A 65 -20.63 12.02 -14.00
C ALA A 65 -20.96 10.84 -13.05
N GLY A 66 -20.48 10.88 -11.80
CA GLY A 66 -20.80 9.88 -10.79
C GLY A 66 -22.19 10.07 -10.20
N PRO A 67 -22.80 9.00 -9.64
CA PRO A 67 -24.03 9.12 -8.87
C PRO A 67 -23.88 10.17 -7.78
N SER A 68 -24.94 10.92 -7.52
CA SER A 68 -24.90 11.93 -6.48
C SER A 68 -24.65 11.27 -5.12
N PHE A 69 -24.22 12.06 -4.13
CA PHE A 69 -24.09 11.55 -2.77
C PHE A 69 -25.43 10.96 -2.25
N ALA A 70 -26.57 11.51 -2.68
CA ALA A 70 -27.88 10.98 -2.34
C ALA A 70 -28.12 9.59 -2.96
N ASP A 71 -27.69 9.36 -4.20
CA ASP A 71 -27.78 8.05 -4.85
C ASP A 71 -26.87 7.01 -4.17
N PHE A 72 -25.71 7.45 -3.67
CA PHE A 72 -24.80 6.62 -2.88
C PHE A 72 -25.42 6.18 -1.54
N VAL A 73 -26.02 7.11 -0.80
CA VAL A 73 -26.64 6.81 0.51
C VAL A 73 -27.95 6.03 0.36
N SER A 74 -28.71 6.29 -0.70
CA SER A 74 -30.03 5.68 -0.89
C SER A 74 -29.99 4.32 -1.57
N GLY A 75 -28.82 3.88 -2.07
CA GLY A 75 -28.65 2.58 -2.73
C GLY A 75 -29.38 2.43 -4.08
N ASN A 76 -29.99 3.50 -4.59
CA ASN A 76 -30.86 3.47 -5.76
C ASN A 76 -30.14 3.72 -7.10
N GLY A 77 -28.80 3.83 -7.10
CA GLY A 77 -28.02 4.32 -8.23
C GLY A 77 -27.61 3.28 -9.29
N ASP A 78 -27.70 1.97 -9.02
CA ASP A 78 -27.27 0.93 -9.96
C ASP A 78 -28.23 -0.28 -9.96
N PRO A 79 -28.97 -0.54 -11.06
CA PRO A 79 -29.88 -1.69 -11.15
C PRO A 79 -29.17 -3.05 -11.14
N ASN A 80 -27.84 -3.09 -11.33
CA ASN A 80 -27.04 -4.32 -11.26
C ASN A 80 -26.44 -4.56 -9.87
N ASN A 81 -26.61 -3.63 -8.93
CA ASN A 81 -26.11 -3.74 -7.56
C ASN A 81 -27.26 -3.51 -6.58
N ALA A 82 -28.32 -4.31 -6.73
CA ALA A 82 -29.38 -4.36 -5.75
C ALA A 82 -28.77 -4.70 -4.38
N PRO A 83 -29.12 -3.98 -3.30
CA PRO A 83 -28.65 -4.30 -1.97
C PRO A 83 -28.96 -5.76 -1.66
N LEU A 84 -27.92 -6.59 -1.56
CA LEU A 84 -28.06 -7.97 -1.11
C LEU A 84 -28.66 -7.95 0.29
N ASP A 85 -29.54 -8.90 0.60
CA ASP A 85 -30.07 -9.02 1.94
C ASP A 85 -28.90 -9.15 2.93
N PRO A 86 -28.89 -8.40 4.04
CA PRO A 86 -27.76 -8.43 4.99
C PRO A 86 -27.37 -9.84 5.42
N GLN A 87 -28.32 -10.78 5.48
CA GLN A 87 -28.04 -12.16 5.88
C GLN A 87 -27.24 -12.91 4.81
N GLU A 88 -27.49 -12.65 3.54
CA GLU A 88 -26.74 -13.25 2.42
C GLU A 88 -25.33 -12.68 2.30
N ALA A 89 -25.15 -11.37 2.56
CA ALA A 89 -23.84 -10.73 2.51
C ALA A 89 -22.87 -11.25 3.58
N TYR A 90 -23.38 -11.67 4.75
CA TYR A 90 -22.58 -12.22 5.84
C TYR A 90 -22.56 -13.76 5.88
N ALA A 91 -23.33 -14.43 5.02
CA ALA A 91 -23.34 -15.89 4.96
C ALA A 91 -21.99 -16.39 4.43
N ILE A 92 -21.24 -17.09 5.28
CA ILE A 92 -19.95 -17.63 4.88
C ILE A 92 -20.20 -18.89 4.04
N GLU A 93 -19.70 -18.92 2.80
CA GLU A 93 -19.82 -20.09 1.94
C GLU A 93 -19.06 -21.29 2.52
N THR A 94 -19.82 -22.24 3.05
CA THR A 94 -19.27 -23.48 3.58
C THR A 94 -19.18 -24.52 2.47
N VAL A 95 -17.97 -25.02 2.22
CA VAL A 95 -17.70 -26.03 1.19
C VAL A 95 -17.36 -27.37 1.84
N MET A 96 -17.99 -28.45 1.37
CA MET A 96 -17.61 -29.81 1.75
C MET A 96 -16.34 -30.22 1.00
N ILE A 97 -15.24 -30.44 1.73
CA ILE A 97 -13.99 -30.92 1.12
C ILE A 97 -13.95 -32.46 1.25
N PRO A 98 -13.73 -33.19 0.14
CA PRO A 98 -13.55 -34.64 0.19
C PRO A 98 -12.35 -35.02 1.07
N GLY A 99 -12.57 -35.87 2.06
CA GLY A 99 -11.50 -36.43 2.89
C GLY A 99 -10.73 -37.52 2.14
N PRO A 100 -9.52 -37.89 2.61
CA PRO A 100 -8.81 -39.08 2.15
C PRO A 100 -9.68 -40.33 2.28
N ALA A 101 -9.48 -41.34 1.41
CA ALA A 101 -10.25 -42.58 1.42
C ALA A 101 -10.34 -43.18 2.84
N GLY A 102 -11.57 -43.41 3.32
CA GLY A 102 -11.86 -43.90 4.67
C GLY A 102 -12.11 -42.82 5.74
N ARG A 103 -11.92 -41.52 5.44
CA ARG A 103 -12.33 -40.40 6.30
C ARG A 103 -13.42 -39.59 5.59
N GLY A 104 -14.59 -39.45 6.21
CA GLY A 104 -15.74 -38.73 5.66
C GLY A 104 -15.44 -37.27 5.25
N LYS A 105 -16.38 -36.67 4.51
CA LYS A 105 -16.26 -35.27 4.06
C LYS A 105 -16.18 -34.34 5.26
N LYS A 106 -15.24 -33.40 5.24
CA LYS A 106 -15.11 -32.38 6.29
C LYS A 106 -15.74 -31.08 5.80
N GLU A 107 -16.58 -30.50 6.66
CA GLU A 107 -17.13 -29.17 6.46
C GLU A 107 -16.04 -28.13 6.70
N HIS A 108 -15.74 -27.29 5.70
CA HIS A 108 -14.72 -26.25 5.79
C HIS A 108 -15.26 -24.93 5.26
N THR A 109 -15.34 -23.94 6.15
CA THR A 109 -15.67 -22.57 5.82
C THR A 109 -14.56 -21.93 4.99
N ARG A 110 -14.83 -21.58 3.73
CA ARG A 110 -13.79 -21.01 2.85
C ARG A 110 -13.72 -19.50 2.99
N LEU A 111 -12.51 -18.98 2.80
CA LEU A 111 -12.30 -17.54 2.68
C LEU A 111 -12.95 -17.05 1.36
N PRO A 112 -13.70 -15.92 1.38
CA PRO A 112 -14.23 -15.30 0.19
C PRO A 112 -13.13 -14.93 -0.82
N SER A 113 -13.47 -14.85 -2.11
CA SER A 113 -12.51 -14.57 -3.19
C SER A 113 -11.80 -13.22 -3.04
N TRP A 114 -12.51 -12.18 -2.62
CA TRP A 114 -12.00 -10.82 -2.47
C TRP A 114 -11.04 -10.63 -1.28
N LEU A 115 -11.04 -11.56 -0.32
CA LEU A 115 -10.17 -11.51 0.86
C LEU A 115 -8.90 -12.37 0.70
N LYS A 116 -8.76 -13.09 -0.42
CA LYS A 116 -7.58 -13.91 -0.71
C LYS A 116 -6.46 -13.06 -1.26
N THR A 117 -5.29 -13.15 -0.64
CA THR A 117 -4.05 -12.61 -1.20
C THR A 117 -3.32 -13.64 -2.08
N PRO A 118 -2.58 -13.18 -3.10
CA PRO A 118 -1.77 -14.05 -3.94
C PRO A 118 -0.55 -14.60 -3.19
N ILE A 119 0.00 -15.71 -3.69
CA ILE A 119 1.21 -16.31 -3.14
C ILE A 119 2.41 -15.41 -3.48
N PRO A 120 3.28 -15.07 -2.51
CA PRO A 120 4.46 -14.24 -2.77
C PRO A 120 5.49 -14.98 -3.63
N ASP A 121 5.78 -14.46 -4.83
CA ASP A 121 6.82 -15.00 -5.73
C ASP A 121 7.91 -13.97 -6.12
N SER A 122 7.90 -12.79 -5.52
CA SER A 122 8.85 -11.73 -5.86
C SER A 122 10.30 -12.09 -5.48
N THR A 123 11.26 -11.59 -6.27
CA THR A 123 12.70 -11.80 -6.03
C THR A 123 13.14 -11.17 -4.70
N ASN A 124 12.61 -10.00 -4.36
CA ASN A 124 12.85 -9.31 -3.10
C ASN A 124 12.33 -10.09 -1.89
N TYR A 125 11.14 -10.71 -1.98
CA TYR A 125 10.63 -11.58 -0.93
C TYR A 125 11.61 -12.72 -0.63
N LYS A 126 12.12 -13.39 -1.67
CA LYS A 126 13.12 -14.47 -1.53
C LYS A 126 14.42 -13.97 -0.89
N ARG A 127 14.89 -12.78 -1.29
CA ARG A 127 16.09 -12.15 -0.72
C ARG A 127 15.92 -11.84 0.77
N ILE A 128 14.87 -11.11 1.14
CA ILE A 128 14.61 -10.74 2.55
C ILE A 128 14.40 -11.97 3.41
N LYS A 129 13.67 -12.97 2.91
CA LYS A 129 13.50 -14.26 3.61
C LYS A 129 14.83 -14.95 3.87
N LYS A 130 15.75 -14.94 2.89
CA LYS A 130 17.10 -15.50 3.06
C LYS A 130 17.91 -14.70 4.07
N ASP A 131 17.87 -13.38 4.00
CA ASP A 131 18.63 -12.49 4.89
C ASP A 131 18.17 -12.64 6.34
N LEU A 132 16.86 -12.63 6.60
CA LEU A 132 16.29 -12.82 7.94
C LEU A 132 16.63 -14.17 8.54
N ARG A 133 16.53 -15.26 7.75
CA ARG A 133 16.92 -16.61 8.19
C ARG A 133 18.42 -16.75 8.40
N GLY A 134 19.23 -16.11 7.55
CA GLY A 134 20.68 -16.09 7.67
C GLY A 134 21.15 -15.35 8.92
N LEU A 135 20.45 -14.28 9.28
CA LEU A 135 20.72 -13.48 10.49
C LEU A 135 20.02 -14.01 11.75
N LYS A 136 19.19 -15.07 11.63
CA LYS A 136 18.38 -15.64 12.71
C LYS A 136 17.50 -14.59 13.42
N LEU A 137 16.83 -13.75 12.63
CA LEU A 137 15.94 -12.69 13.13
C LEU A 137 14.47 -13.08 12.94
N ASN A 138 13.68 -12.97 14.00
CA ASN A 138 12.24 -13.20 13.94
C ASN A 138 11.50 -11.94 13.46
N THR A 139 10.40 -12.16 12.74
CA THR A 139 9.56 -11.07 12.23
C THR A 139 8.08 -11.31 12.52
N VAL A 140 7.35 -10.23 12.80
CA VAL A 140 5.89 -10.30 12.95
C VAL A 140 5.23 -10.84 11.68
N CYS A 141 5.81 -10.53 10.51
CA CYS A 141 5.28 -10.97 9.22
C CYS A 141 5.23 -12.50 9.10
N GLU A 142 6.26 -13.21 9.56
CA GLU A 142 6.31 -14.68 9.52
C GLU A 142 5.53 -15.31 10.67
N GLU A 143 5.70 -14.82 11.91
CA GLU A 143 5.03 -15.38 13.08
C GLU A 143 3.50 -15.25 13.02
N ALA A 144 3.00 -14.07 12.62
CA ALA A 144 1.57 -13.80 12.53
C ALA A 144 0.95 -14.31 11.21
N ARG A 145 1.73 -14.93 10.31
CA ARG A 145 1.30 -15.35 8.97
C ARG A 145 0.59 -14.22 8.22
N CYS A 146 1.21 -13.05 8.20
CA CYS A 146 0.61 -11.83 7.67
C CYS A 146 0.20 -12.01 6.19
N PRO A 147 -1.07 -11.75 5.82
CA PRO A 147 -1.53 -11.91 4.44
C PRO A 147 -0.88 -10.92 3.47
N ASN A 148 -0.31 -9.81 3.98
CA ASN A 148 0.29 -8.74 3.19
C ASN A 148 1.83 -8.86 3.08
N ILE A 149 2.41 -9.99 3.48
CA ILE A 149 3.87 -10.19 3.46
C ILE A 149 4.47 -10.04 2.06
N SER A 150 3.71 -10.36 1.01
CA SER A 150 4.09 -10.17 -0.39
C SER A 150 4.38 -8.71 -0.70
N ASP A 151 3.59 -7.80 -0.15
CA ASP A 151 3.61 -6.39 -0.49
C ASP A 151 4.65 -5.66 0.37
N CYS A 152 4.70 -6.03 1.66
CA CYS A 152 5.73 -5.53 2.57
C CYS A 152 7.13 -5.88 2.07
N TRP A 153 7.40 -7.15 1.74
CA TRP A 153 8.75 -7.60 1.36
C TRP A 153 9.00 -7.54 -0.14
N GLY A 154 7.95 -7.47 -0.96
CA GLY A 154 8.09 -7.45 -2.41
C GLY A 154 8.74 -6.18 -2.91
N GLY A 155 8.34 -5.02 -2.38
CA GLY A 155 8.78 -3.72 -2.90
C GLY A 155 8.50 -3.54 -4.40
N SER A 156 8.58 -2.30 -4.87
CA SER A 156 8.57 -1.99 -6.30
C SER A 156 9.46 -0.78 -6.54
N ASP A 157 9.61 -0.33 -7.78
CA ASP A 157 10.38 0.87 -8.12
C ASP A 157 9.89 2.13 -7.38
N LYS A 158 8.65 2.11 -6.89
CA LYS A 158 8.00 3.21 -6.16
C LYS A 158 7.94 3.01 -4.65
N SER A 159 8.17 1.79 -4.15
CA SER A 159 7.99 1.44 -2.74
C SER A 159 9.11 0.53 -2.26
N ALA A 160 9.84 0.96 -1.23
CA ALA A 160 10.92 0.16 -0.64
C ALA A 160 10.38 -1.10 0.05
N ALA A 161 11.14 -2.20 -0.07
CA ALA A 161 10.84 -3.41 0.67
C ALA A 161 11.09 -3.20 2.17
N THR A 162 10.10 -3.53 2.99
CA THR A 162 10.02 -3.20 4.42
C THR A 162 9.72 -4.45 5.24
N ALA A 163 10.43 -4.67 6.35
CA ALA A 163 10.20 -5.76 7.28
C ALA A 163 10.15 -5.25 8.73
N THR A 164 9.29 -5.85 9.56
CA THR A 164 9.20 -5.56 11.00
C THR A 164 9.85 -6.70 11.79
N ILE A 165 10.98 -6.41 12.41
CA ILE A 165 11.79 -7.37 13.17
C ILE A 165 11.42 -7.27 14.65
N MET A 166 11.33 -8.42 15.32
CA MET A 166 11.11 -8.48 16.77
C MET A 166 12.44 -8.65 17.49
N LEU A 167 12.66 -7.86 18.55
CA LEU A 167 13.92 -7.92 19.32
C LEU A 167 14.01 -9.13 20.28
N MET A 168 12.87 -9.63 20.75
CA MET A 168 12.79 -10.74 21.72
C MET A 168 11.98 -11.92 21.16
N GLY A 169 12.09 -12.19 19.86
CA GLY A 169 11.46 -13.37 19.26
C GLY A 169 12.21 -14.65 19.62
N ASP A 170 11.49 -15.75 19.81
CA ASP A 170 12.08 -17.08 20.04
C ASP A 170 12.51 -17.67 18.68
N SER A 171 13.82 -17.90 18.51
CA SER A 171 14.44 -18.38 17.27
C SER A 171 14.77 -19.87 17.31
#